data_AF-A0A8J7B3J6-F1
#
_entry.id   AF-A0A8J7B3J6-F1
#
_cell.length_a   1.000
_cell.length_b   1.000
_cell.length_c   1.000
_cell.angle_alpha   90.00
_cell.angle_beta   90.00
_cell.angle_gamma   90.00
#
_symmetry.space_group_name_H-M   'P 1'
#
loop_
_entity.id
_entity.type
_entity.pdbx_description
1 polymer ?
#
loop_
_entity_poly.entity_id
_entity_poly.type
_entity_poly.pdbx_seq_one_letter_code
_entity_poly.pdbx_strand_id
1 'polypeptide(L)'
;MLKTPGLRPWKSKLSLTAIFLPIASFAFQPAGYAQTDLSRERLIQLSEPAVVRILDGCRGTYQFFNSEQGGLPPLQEEVISGGSGSGFVIHPNGYIATNAHVVSNTDNSFEQCEEDLFEQFVARLEEYGGFEPGSYSDDEESKEFIRQRSRLVGGLETINRVVLPNGETFPFRIESFGDPIDDENTQIRGKDVAIIKIEVQDAPTLKLSDSSLPEPASDIIVLGYPSEADIDILDIDSSLQMSNIPGNVSAIKKTADGVNVIQISASVSTGISGGPVLNTLGEVVGMISFGVQDVRSGTGSIPNAVPTSTIEEFIGDAGGIQNQQGEVDRLYRQGLEELWNKDYKSAIITFEQVKGLFEYHSEADDLIAEARRGEFIIDSNPREVASTPFNFSSLTWIVTSTVLGLVAAGIGVLVGKQYFRNSRLQVSQDATRVTPPLSDPSIGRGSLDSSNSNNKNDSALTPWIELEYNGQVRRFYLKEGNYKLGRDSSWADLEIPNDWNVFSGRHAVLEKIGSEYRIYDGDGQGHSSSNGLVNTADGEKIGSNTGYPLKNGTQLNIGHLPNDHAILTFFNPASARRTYDPTRMA
;
A
#
# COMPACT_ATOMS: atom_id res chain seq x y z
N MET A 1 110.89 -32.01 -7.55
CA MET A 1 110.14 -31.40 -6.42
C MET A 1 109.34 -30.23 -6.98
N LEU A 2 108.03 -30.19 -6.77
CA LEU A 2 107.14 -29.10 -7.21
C LEU A 2 106.13 -28.80 -6.09
N LYS A 3 105.82 -27.52 -5.88
CA LYS A 3 104.74 -27.07 -4.99
C LYS A 3 103.77 -26.20 -5.80
N THR A 4 102.52 -26.65 -5.90
CA THR A 4 101.37 -25.84 -6.30
C THR A 4 100.44 -25.66 -5.09
N PRO A 5 99.76 -24.52 -4.95
CA PRO A 5 98.90 -24.25 -3.79
C PRO A 5 97.54 -24.94 -3.91
N GLY A 6 97.03 -25.47 -2.80
CA GLY A 6 95.71 -26.10 -2.70
C GLY A 6 94.67 -25.21 -2.01
N LEU A 7 93.40 -25.35 -2.41
CA LEU A 7 92.26 -24.63 -1.84
C LEU A 7 91.74 -25.26 -0.54
N ARG A 8 91.19 -24.46 0.39
CA ARG A 8 89.93 -24.70 1.16
C ARG A 8 89.61 -23.49 2.10
N PRO A 9 88.37 -23.34 2.63
CA PRO A 9 87.62 -22.12 2.29
C PRO A 9 87.25 -21.21 3.47
N TRP A 10 86.73 -20.03 3.11
CA TRP A 10 86.22 -18.98 3.99
C TRP A 10 84.90 -19.38 4.67
N LYS A 11 84.74 -19.06 5.96
CA LYS A 11 83.49 -19.29 6.72
C LYS A 11 82.59 -18.05 6.68
N SER A 12 81.42 -18.14 6.04
CA SER A 12 80.30 -17.23 6.30
C SER A 12 79.41 -17.82 7.41
N LYS A 13 78.89 -16.96 8.29
CA LYS A 13 77.88 -17.34 9.30
C LYS A 13 76.50 -17.04 8.73
N LEU A 14 75.65 -18.06 8.60
CA LEU A 14 74.21 -17.85 8.42
C LEU A 14 73.57 -17.57 9.78
N SER A 15 72.95 -16.39 9.91
CA SER A 15 72.13 -16.03 11.07
C SER A 15 70.67 -16.27 10.71
N LEU A 16 70.03 -17.29 11.31
CA LEU A 16 68.57 -17.42 11.21
C LEU A 16 67.91 -16.43 12.17
N THR A 17 67.59 -15.24 11.69
CA THR A 17 66.55 -14.40 12.29
C THR A 17 65.19 -15.01 11.96
N ALA A 18 64.60 -15.70 12.94
CA ALA A 18 63.22 -16.17 12.86
C ALA A 18 62.27 -14.96 12.83
N ILE A 19 61.56 -14.78 11.72
CA ILE A 19 60.53 -13.74 11.60
C ILE A 19 59.27 -14.27 12.29
N PHE A 20 59.02 -13.80 13.52
CA PHE A 20 57.71 -13.91 14.13
C PHE A 20 56.74 -13.01 13.36
N LEU A 21 55.97 -13.60 12.44
CA LEU A 21 54.75 -12.97 11.94
C LEU A 21 53.73 -12.95 13.10
N PRO A 22 53.23 -11.78 13.51
CA PRO A 22 52.10 -11.73 14.43
C PRO A 22 50.89 -12.27 13.66
N ILE A 23 50.40 -13.45 14.05
CA ILE A 23 49.08 -13.92 13.64
C ILE A 23 48.08 -13.01 14.36
N ALA A 24 47.71 -11.93 13.69
CA ALA A 24 46.59 -11.10 14.08
C ALA A 24 45.37 -12.02 14.11
N SER A 25 44.96 -12.39 15.32
CA SER A 25 43.74 -13.16 15.54
C SER A 25 42.57 -12.23 15.22
N PHE A 26 42.17 -12.22 13.94
CA PHE A 26 40.87 -11.73 13.54
C PHE A 26 39.84 -12.57 14.28
N ALA A 27 39.41 -12.07 15.43
CA ALA A 27 38.12 -12.42 15.96
C ALA A 27 37.13 -12.06 14.84
N PHE A 28 36.52 -13.09 14.24
CA PHE A 28 35.23 -12.91 13.59
C PHE A 28 34.26 -12.51 14.70
N GLN A 29 34.19 -11.21 14.98
CA GLN A 29 32.89 -10.63 15.28
C GLN A 29 32.01 -11.02 14.10
N PRO A 30 30.88 -11.73 14.30
CA PRO A 30 29.89 -11.81 13.24
C PRO A 30 29.60 -10.36 12.84
N ALA A 31 29.66 -10.07 11.54
CA ALA A 31 29.14 -8.80 11.07
C ALA A 31 27.69 -8.75 11.56
N GLY A 32 27.37 -7.77 12.41
CA GLY A 32 25.99 -7.52 12.76
C GLY A 32 25.24 -7.32 11.45
N TYR A 33 24.24 -8.16 11.19
CA TYR A 33 23.35 -7.94 10.07
C TYR A 33 22.65 -6.62 10.36
N ALA A 34 23.15 -5.53 9.77
CA ALA A 34 22.47 -4.26 9.74
C ALA A 34 21.15 -4.54 9.02
N GLN A 35 20.06 -4.53 9.78
CA GLN A 35 18.74 -4.90 9.29
C GLN A 35 18.38 -3.91 8.19
N THR A 36 18.38 -4.38 6.95
CA THR A 36 18.22 -3.51 5.78
C THR A 36 16.76 -3.12 5.67
N ASP A 37 16.49 -1.82 5.56
CA ASP A 37 15.16 -1.28 5.30
C ASP A 37 14.51 -2.01 4.12
N LEU A 38 13.26 -2.41 4.30
CA LEU A 38 12.47 -3.04 3.24
C LEU A 38 12.09 -1.99 2.19
N SER A 39 12.00 -2.38 0.92
CA SER A 39 11.29 -1.53 -0.05
C SER A 39 9.81 -1.49 0.31
N ARG A 40 9.14 -0.37 0.02
CA ARG A 40 7.76 -0.14 0.49
C ARG A 40 6.80 -1.22 -0.02
N GLU A 41 6.96 -1.69 -1.24
CA GLU A 41 6.14 -2.77 -1.82
C GLU A 41 6.31 -4.07 -1.04
N ARG A 42 7.56 -4.41 -0.70
CA ARG A 42 7.87 -5.62 0.07
C ARG A 42 7.32 -5.56 1.50
N LEU A 43 7.41 -4.38 2.14
CA LEU A 43 6.88 -4.16 3.47
C LEU A 43 5.35 -4.35 3.48
N ILE A 44 4.64 -3.78 2.50
CA ILE A 44 3.19 -3.97 2.33
C ILE A 44 2.87 -5.46 2.11
N GLN A 45 3.51 -6.11 1.12
CA GLN A 45 3.32 -7.55 0.85
C GLN A 45 3.55 -8.43 2.09
N LEU A 46 4.50 -8.07 2.96
CA LEU A 46 4.84 -8.79 4.19
C LEU A 46 3.90 -8.54 5.38
N SER A 47 3.01 -7.54 5.28
CA SER A 47 2.19 -7.05 6.41
C SER A 47 0.69 -7.14 6.14
N GLU A 48 0.27 -6.94 4.88
CA GLU A 48 -1.13 -6.94 4.43
C GLU A 48 -1.95 -8.16 4.90
N PRO A 49 -1.45 -9.42 4.86
CA PRO A 49 -2.21 -10.59 5.33
C PRO A 49 -2.55 -10.61 6.84
N ALA A 50 -1.93 -9.73 7.63
CA ALA A 50 -2.10 -9.65 9.08
C ALA A 50 -2.83 -8.37 9.55
N VAL A 51 -3.16 -7.45 8.64
CA VAL A 51 -4.07 -6.32 8.91
C VAL A 51 -5.50 -6.83 8.72
N VAL A 52 -6.45 -6.35 9.50
CA VAL A 52 -7.86 -6.77 9.41
C VAL A 52 -8.80 -5.57 9.48
N ARG A 53 -9.99 -5.70 8.93
CA ARG A 53 -11.09 -4.77 9.13
C ARG A 53 -11.99 -5.26 10.25
N ILE A 54 -12.58 -4.34 11.00
CA ILE A 54 -13.46 -4.62 12.13
C ILE A 54 -14.78 -3.88 11.91
N LEU A 55 -15.89 -4.57 12.17
CA LEU A 55 -17.25 -4.07 12.11
C LEU A 55 -17.90 -4.33 13.48
N ASP A 56 -18.37 -3.28 14.13
CA ASP A 56 -18.91 -3.35 15.48
C ASP A 56 -20.16 -2.48 15.61
N GLY A 57 -21.25 -3.01 16.17
CA GLY A 57 -22.53 -2.31 16.20
C GLY A 57 -23.75 -3.19 16.38
N CYS A 58 -24.86 -2.65 15.88
CA CYS A 58 -26.23 -3.09 16.10
C CYS A 58 -27.01 -3.01 14.78
N ARG A 59 -27.95 -3.93 14.59
CA ARG A 59 -28.88 -3.99 13.44
C ARG A 59 -30.29 -4.29 13.94
N GLY A 60 -31.27 -3.62 13.37
CA GLY A 60 -32.68 -3.83 13.71
C GLY A 60 -33.61 -3.34 12.61
N THR A 61 -34.84 -3.88 12.56
CA THR A 61 -35.88 -3.35 11.67
C THR A 61 -36.92 -2.59 12.48
N TYR A 62 -37.08 -1.29 12.23
CA TYR A 62 -38.12 -0.48 12.86
C TYR A 62 -39.37 -0.42 11.97
N GLN A 63 -40.54 -0.64 12.57
CA GLN A 63 -41.84 -0.55 11.91
C GLN A 63 -42.63 0.67 12.42
N PHE A 64 -42.92 1.64 11.54
CA PHE A 64 -43.57 2.91 11.90
C PHE A 64 -44.97 3.10 11.32
N PHE A 65 -45.90 3.56 12.17
CA PHE A 65 -47.33 3.63 11.92
C PHE A 65 -47.78 5.07 11.60
N ASN A 66 -47.52 5.50 10.37
CA ASN A 66 -47.83 6.85 9.84
C ASN A 66 -49.34 7.15 9.64
N SER A 67 -50.24 6.50 10.38
CA SER A 67 -51.70 6.72 10.25
C SER A 67 -52.51 6.12 11.41
N GLU A 68 -53.39 6.92 12.01
CA GLU A 68 -54.43 6.43 12.93
C GLU A 68 -55.59 5.70 12.20
N GLN A 69 -55.64 5.77 10.86
CA GLN A 69 -56.78 5.30 10.06
C GLN A 69 -56.39 4.34 8.91
N GLY A 70 -55.41 3.46 9.16
CA GLY A 70 -55.29 2.14 8.50
C GLY A 70 -55.27 2.09 6.97
N GLY A 71 -54.92 3.19 6.29
CA GLY A 71 -55.02 3.31 4.83
C GLY A 71 -53.73 3.00 4.05
N LEU A 72 -52.57 3.00 4.72
CA LEU A 72 -51.26 2.67 4.16
C LEU A 72 -50.61 1.57 5.00
N PRO A 73 -49.76 0.70 4.39
CA PRO A 73 -48.92 -0.21 5.16
C PRO A 73 -47.95 0.60 6.03
N PRO A 74 -47.58 0.11 7.24
CA PRO A 74 -46.55 0.76 8.04
C PRO A 74 -45.19 0.67 7.32
N LEU A 75 -44.41 1.75 7.43
CA LEU A 75 -43.04 1.78 6.92
C LEU A 75 -42.19 0.76 7.69
N GLN A 76 -41.22 0.12 7.04
CA GLN A 76 -40.31 -0.85 7.64
C GLN A 76 -38.90 -0.58 7.13
N GLU A 77 -38.06 -0.01 8.00
CA GLU A 77 -36.68 0.33 7.70
C GLU A 77 -35.75 -0.59 8.46
N GLU A 78 -34.82 -1.25 7.75
CA GLU A 78 -33.66 -1.87 8.37
C GLU A 78 -32.62 -0.78 8.66
N VAL A 79 -32.33 -0.55 9.93
CA VAL A 79 -31.33 0.40 10.41
C VAL A 79 -30.14 -0.33 11.03
N ILE A 80 -28.98 0.31 10.93
CA ILE A 80 -27.71 -0.13 11.47
C ILE A 80 -27.13 1.07 12.22
N SER A 81 -26.62 0.84 13.42
CA SER A 81 -25.84 1.81 14.20
C SER A 81 -24.55 1.12 14.63
N GLY A 82 -23.42 1.81 14.57
CA GLY A 82 -22.12 1.22 14.84
C GLY A 82 -20.99 1.87 14.05
N GLY A 83 -19.79 1.33 14.21
CA GLY A 83 -18.59 1.76 13.52
C GLY A 83 -17.97 0.67 12.66
N SER A 84 -17.10 1.09 11.75
CA SER A 84 -16.09 0.24 11.16
C SER A 84 -14.71 0.82 11.41
N GLY A 85 -13.73 -0.07 11.57
CA GLY A 85 -12.37 0.27 11.92
C GLY A 85 -11.38 -0.77 11.42
N SER A 86 -10.14 -0.66 11.88
CA SER A 86 -9.03 -1.53 11.52
C SER A 86 -8.47 -2.23 12.75
N GLY A 87 -7.71 -3.30 12.52
CA GLY A 87 -6.92 -3.98 13.54
C GLY A 87 -5.75 -4.70 12.91
N PHE A 88 -4.95 -5.38 13.72
CA PHE A 88 -3.91 -6.28 13.23
C PHE A 88 -3.66 -7.47 14.14
N VAL A 89 -3.37 -8.62 13.54
CA VAL A 89 -3.14 -9.88 14.24
C VAL A 89 -1.76 -9.85 14.92
N ILE A 90 -1.76 -10.06 16.24
CA ILE A 90 -0.58 -10.06 17.11
C ILE A 90 -0.14 -11.46 17.57
N HIS A 91 -0.94 -12.49 17.30
CA HIS A 91 -0.65 -13.88 17.67
C HIS A 91 -1.37 -14.87 16.73
N PRO A 92 -0.77 -15.99 16.27
CA PRO A 92 -1.32 -16.83 15.21
C PRO A 92 -2.67 -17.50 15.53
N ASN A 93 -3.00 -17.66 16.82
CA ASN A 93 -4.32 -18.13 17.27
C ASN A 93 -5.43 -17.05 17.15
N GLY A 94 -5.22 -15.97 16.40
CA GLY A 94 -6.25 -14.96 16.12
C GLY A 94 -6.49 -13.91 17.20
N TYR A 95 -5.48 -13.57 18.01
CA TYR A 95 -5.56 -12.35 18.84
C TYR A 95 -5.18 -11.14 18.00
N ILE A 96 -5.94 -10.06 18.14
CA ILE A 96 -5.88 -8.84 17.33
C ILE A 96 -5.82 -7.63 18.27
N ALA A 97 -4.95 -6.67 17.95
CA ALA A 97 -4.97 -5.34 18.56
C ALA A 97 -5.84 -4.38 17.71
N THR A 98 -6.62 -3.54 18.39
CA THR A 98 -7.42 -2.45 17.79
C THR A 98 -7.70 -1.37 18.86
N ASN A 99 -8.46 -0.34 18.53
CA ASN A 99 -8.90 0.67 19.49
C ASN A 99 -10.10 0.20 20.32
N ALA A 100 -10.30 0.83 21.48
CA ALA A 100 -11.48 0.58 22.30
C ALA A 100 -12.74 1.17 21.64
N HIS A 101 -12.66 2.37 21.06
CA HIS A 101 -13.78 2.99 20.35
C HIS A 101 -14.21 2.25 19.07
N VAL A 102 -13.36 1.36 18.53
CA VAL A 102 -13.68 0.53 17.35
C VAL A 102 -14.49 -0.72 17.73
N VAL A 103 -14.53 -1.09 19.02
CA VAL A 103 -15.24 -2.30 19.52
C VAL A 103 -16.14 -2.01 20.73
N SER A 104 -16.52 -0.75 20.95
CA SER A 104 -17.30 -0.32 22.12
C SER A 104 -18.78 -0.73 22.08
N ASN A 105 -19.37 -0.95 20.90
CA ASN A 105 -20.76 -1.41 20.78
C ASN A 105 -20.92 -2.87 21.21
N THR A 106 -19.86 -3.68 21.12
CA THR A 106 -19.82 -5.03 21.72
C THR A 106 -19.80 -5.00 23.25
N ASP A 107 -19.38 -3.91 23.89
CA ASP A 107 -19.43 -3.72 25.37
C ASP A 107 -20.71 -3.00 25.84
N ASN A 108 -21.43 -2.32 24.92
CA ASN A 108 -22.69 -1.64 25.20
C ASN A 108 -23.81 -2.61 25.65
N SER A 109 -24.77 -2.09 26.44
CA SER A 109 -25.95 -2.86 26.83
C SER A 109 -26.96 -2.99 25.69
N PHE A 110 -27.88 -3.96 25.80
CA PHE A 110 -28.97 -4.15 24.85
C PHE A 110 -29.82 -2.87 24.70
N GLU A 111 -30.07 -2.19 25.82
CA GLU A 111 -30.84 -0.95 25.87
C GLU A 111 -30.12 0.18 25.11
N GLN A 112 -28.82 0.37 25.31
CA GLN A 112 -28.03 1.36 24.55
C GLN A 112 -28.08 1.04 23.04
N CYS A 113 -27.89 -0.22 22.68
CA CYS A 113 -27.95 -0.73 21.30
C CYS A 113 -29.34 -0.55 20.63
N GLU A 114 -30.45 -0.57 21.41
CA GLU A 114 -31.80 -0.27 20.93
C GLU A 114 -32.04 1.24 20.76
N GLU A 115 -31.52 2.07 21.66
CA GLU A 115 -31.57 3.54 21.60
C GLU A 115 -30.72 4.11 20.45
N ASP A 116 -29.49 3.62 20.28
CA ASP A 116 -28.59 4.05 19.19
C ASP A 116 -29.22 3.77 17.81
N LEU A 117 -29.94 2.64 17.67
CA LEU A 117 -30.71 2.34 16.46
C LEU A 117 -31.99 3.19 16.33
N PHE A 118 -32.59 3.61 17.44
CA PHE A 118 -33.75 4.51 17.41
C PHE A 118 -33.35 5.88 16.82
N GLU A 119 -32.21 6.43 17.22
CA GLU A 119 -31.68 7.69 16.67
C GLU A 119 -31.38 7.57 15.17
N GLN A 120 -30.74 6.48 14.72
CA GLN A 120 -30.53 6.21 13.28
C GLN A 120 -31.86 6.05 12.52
N PHE A 121 -32.90 5.53 13.17
CA PHE A 121 -34.24 5.43 12.59
C PHE A 121 -34.95 6.79 12.47
N VAL A 122 -34.85 7.65 13.50
CA VAL A 122 -35.34 9.04 13.43
C VAL A 122 -34.66 9.79 12.27
N ALA A 123 -33.33 9.67 12.14
CA ALA A 123 -32.58 10.31 11.06
C ALA A 123 -33.06 9.88 9.66
N ARG A 124 -33.31 8.57 9.43
CA ARG A 124 -33.85 8.10 8.15
C ARG A 124 -35.30 8.55 7.89
N LEU A 125 -36.13 8.72 8.93
CA LEU A 125 -37.49 9.22 8.74
C LEU A 125 -37.53 10.65 8.19
N GLU A 126 -36.54 11.50 8.52
CA GLU A 126 -36.44 12.85 7.95
C GLU A 126 -36.10 12.82 6.44
N GLU A 127 -35.29 11.86 5.97
CA GLU A 127 -34.91 11.73 4.55
C GLU A 127 -36.09 11.40 3.63
N TYR A 128 -37.09 10.63 4.11
CA TYR A 128 -38.26 10.21 3.31
C TYR A 128 -39.23 11.34 2.91
N GLY A 129 -38.93 12.61 3.22
CA GLY A 129 -39.57 13.76 2.58
C GLY A 129 -41.00 14.05 3.05
N GLY A 130 -41.30 13.82 4.32
CA GLY A 130 -42.58 14.16 4.97
C GLY A 130 -42.49 15.23 6.07
N PHE A 131 -41.28 15.64 6.46
CA PHE A 131 -40.99 16.40 7.69
C PHE A 131 -39.93 17.49 7.39
N GLU A 132 -39.81 18.51 8.25
CA GLU A 132 -38.74 19.52 8.10
C GLU A 132 -37.42 18.98 8.69
N PRO A 133 -36.29 19.01 7.96
CA PRO A 133 -35.02 18.47 8.46
C PRO A 133 -34.52 19.20 9.72
N GLY A 134 -34.04 18.44 10.71
CA GLY A 134 -33.65 18.93 12.03
C GLY A 134 -34.83 19.33 12.92
N SER A 135 -36.06 18.95 12.58
CA SER A 135 -37.24 19.19 13.43
C SER A 135 -37.50 18.07 14.43
N TYR A 136 -36.94 16.86 14.24
CA TYR A 136 -37.19 15.69 15.09
C TYR A 136 -35.90 15.14 15.75
N SER A 137 -34.72 15.38 15.17
CA SER A 137 -33.42 14.98 15.76
C SER A 137 -33.09 15.69 17.09
N ASP A 138 -33.58 16.92 17.27
CA ASP A 138 -33.19 17.83 18.35
C ASP A 138 -34.36 18.14 19.32
N ASP A 139 -35.53 17.51 19.13
CA ASP A 139 -36.74 17.74 19.94
C ASP A 139 -37.29 16.45 20.59
N GLU A 140 -37.42 16.47 21.91
CA GLU A 140 -37.85 15.32 22.71
C GLU A 140 -39.33 14.98 22.54
N GLU A 141 -40.21 15.97 22.31
CA GLU A 141 -41.64 15.70 22.06
C GLU A 141 -41.84 14.98 20.72
N SER A 142 -41.07 15.40 19.72
CA SER A 142 -40.93 14.78 18.40
C SER A 142 -40.35 13.35 18.44
N LYS A 143 -39.28 13.12 19.22
CA LYS A 143 -38.73 11.75 19.43
C LYS A 143 -39.73 10.83 20.12
N GLU A 144 -40.37 11.28 21.19
CA GLU A 144 -41.38 10.48 21.90
C GLU A 144 -42.59 10.16 21.02
N PHE A 145 -43.02 11.08 20.13
CA PHE A 145 -44.04 10.80 19.12
C PHE A 145 -43.63 9.66 18.16
N ILE A 146 -42.38 9.67 17.67
CA ILE A 146 -41.86 8.58 16.81
C ILE A 146 -41.76 7.28 17.62
N ARG A 147 -41.30 7.33 18.87
CA ARG A 147 -41.16 6.18 19.78
C ARG A 147 -42.50 5.51 20.05
N GLN A 148 -43.54 6.29 20.37
CA GLN A 148 -44.92 5.78 20.54
C GLN A 148 -45.56 5.23 19.25
N ARG A 149 -45.04 5.59 18.07
CA ARG A 149 -45.56 5.18 16.76
C ARG A 149 -44.64 4.26 15.98
N SER A 150 -43.57 3.78 16.60
CA SER A 150 -42.64 2.80 16.05
C SER A 150 -42.50 1.60 16.98
N ARG A 151 -41.85 0.54 16.49
CA ARG A 151 -41.41 -0.60 17.29
C ARG A 151 -40.33 -1.36 16.54
N LEU A 152 -39.42 -1.98 17.27
CA LEU A 152 -38.52 -2.98 16.72
C LEU A 152 -39.33 -4.23 16.29
N VAL A 153 -39.02 -4.78 15.12
CA VAL A 153 -39.56 -6.03 14.59
C VAL A 153 -38.42 -6.93 14.12
N GLY A 154 -38.63 -8.25 14.16
CA GLY A 154 -37.56 -9.25 13.94
C GLY A 154 -36.67 -9.45 15.16
N GLY A 155 -36.28 -8.36 15.83
CA GLY A 155 -35.43 -8.36 17.02
C GLY A 155 -34.22 -7.44 16.83
N LEU A 156 -33.26 -7.56 17.74
CA LEU A 156 -31.98 -6.86 17.71
C LEU A 156 -30.86 -7.86 17.36
N GLU A 157 -30.01 -7.53 16.40
CA GLU A 157 -28.81 -8.30 16.05
C GLU A 157 -27.55 -7.49 16.31
N THR A 158 -26.61 -8.06 17.06
CA THR A 158 -25.29 -7.48 17.32
C THR A 158 -24.31 -7.80 16.18
N ILE A 159 -23.68 -6.79 15.62
CA ILE A 159 -22.58 -6.91 14.67
C ILE A 159 -21.27 -6.85 15.47
N ASN A 160 -20.52 -7.95 15.50
CA ASN A 160 -19.22 -8.04 16.18
C ASN A 160 -18.22 -8.85 15.33
N ARG A 161 -17.81 -8.30 14.18
CA ARG A 161 -17.10 -9.06 13.14
C ARG A 161 -15.71 -8.50 12.86
N VAL A 162 -14.74 -9.42 12.75
CA VAL A 162 -13.49 -9.18 12.03
C VAL A 162 -13.69 -9.68 10.60
N VAL A 163 -13.23 -8.91 9.62
CA VAL A 163 -13.12 -9.30 8.21
C VAL A 163 -11.65 -9.39 7.87
N LEU A 164 -11.21 -10.56 7.42
CA LEU A 164 -9.85 -10.79 6.95
C LEU A 164 -9.64 -10.16 5.56
N PRO A 165 -8.39 -9.93 5.10
CA PRO A 165 -8.13 -9.33 3.78
C PRO A 165 -8.71 -10.12 2.60
N ASN A 166 -8.94 -11.43 2.75
CA ASN A 166 -9.60 -12.26 1.73
C ASN A 166 -11.15 -12.14 1.72
N GLY A 167 -11.74 -11.35 2.62
CA GLY A 167 -13.18 -11.18 2.79
C GLY A 167 -13.86 -12.16 3.77
N GLU A 168 -13.14 -13.15 4.33
CA GLU A 168 -13.73 -14.11 5.27
C GLU A 168 -14.04 -13.44 6.61
N THR A 169 -15.19 -13.77 7.23
CA THR A 169 -15.69 -13.05 8.42
C THR A 169 -15.81 -13.92 9.67
N PHE A 170 -15.27 -13.44 10.78
CA PHE A 170 -15.25 -14.15 12.06
C PHE A 170 -15.91 -13.32 13.17
N PRO A 171 -16.75 -13.90 14.03
CA PRO A 171 -17.20 -13.23 15.24
C PRO A 171 -16.03 -13.08 16.23
N PHE A 172 -15.88 -11.91 16.83
CA PHE A 172 -14.87 -11.67 17.87
C PHE A 172 -15.46 -11.67 19.28
N ARG A 173 -14.59 -11.88 20.26
CA ARG A 173 -14.80 -11.45 21.65
C ARG A 173 -13.72 -10.47 22.07
N ILE A 174 -14.03 -9.64 23.05
CA ILE A 174 -13.06 -8.79 23.75
C ILE A 174 -12.34 -9.64 24.81
N GLU A 175 -11.02 -9.57 24.86
CA GLU A 175 -10.16 -10.23 25.88
C GLU A 175 -9.55 -9.20 26.85
N SER A 176 -9.35 -7.95 26.39
CA SER A 176 -9.04 -6.79 27.23
C SER A 176 -9.51 -5.50 26.56
N PHE A 177 -9.89 -4.50 27.36
CA PHE A 177 -10.49 -3.23 26.92
C PHE A 177 -10.05 -2.11 27.86
N GLY A 178 -9.57 -1.00 27.31
CA GLY A 178 -9.27 0.23 28.04
C GLY A 178 -10.27 1.33 27.76
N ASP A 179 -10.34 2.33 28.64
CA ASP A 179 -11.19 3.50 28.44
C ASP A 179 -10.93 4.12 27.04
N PRO A 180 -11.99 4.30 26.21
CA PRO A 180 -11.95 5.15 25.03
C PRO A 180 -11.57 6.59 25.40
N ILE A 181 -11.16 7.38 24.41
CA ILE A 181 -10.69 8.74 24.66
C ILE A 181 -11.86 9.73 24.79
N ASP A 182 -12.00 10.28 26.00
CA ASP A 182 -12.77 11.50 26.31
C ASP A 182 -12.00 12.74 25.80
N ASP A 183 -12.58 13.45 24.83
CA ASP A 183 -12.11 14.77 24.39
C ASP A 183 -13.02 15.94 24.82
N GLU A 184 -14.27 15.67 25.21
CA GLU A 184 -15.24 16.65 25.73
C GLU A 184 -14.65 17.50 26.86
N ASN A 185 -13.92 16.87 27.78
CA ASN A 185 -13.39 17.53 28.97
C ASN A 185 -12.10 18.35 28.73
N THR A 186 -11.71 18.60 27.47
CA THR A 186 -10.47 19.29 27.04
C THR A 186 -9.16 18.62 27.51
N GLN A 187 -9.25 17.41 28.06
CA GLN A 187 -8.13 16.63 28.58
C GLN A 187 -8.26 15.20 28.09
N ILE A 188 -7.54 14.88 27.00
CA ILE A 188 -7.39 13.53 26.50
C ILE A 188 -6.85 12.63 27.62
N ARG A 189 -7.66 11.61 27.93
CA ARG A 189 -7.50 10.59 28.97
C ARG A 189 -7.92 9.24 28.41
N GLY A 190 -7.59 8.17 29.12
CA GLY A 190 -7.81 6.82 28.61
C GLY A 190 -6.70 6.40 27.67
N LYS A 191 -6.80 5.19 27.14
CA LYS A 191 -5.72 4.58 26.34
C LYS A 191 -6.19 4.11 24.97
N ASP A 192 -7.49 3.94 24.78
CA ASP A 192 -8.12 3.56 23.51
C ASP A 192 -7.43 2.36 22.82
N VAL A 193 -7.28 1.28 23.59
CA VAL A 193 -6.81 -0.04 23.13
C VAL A 193 -7.83 -1.08 23.55
N ALA A 194 -8.11 -2.01 22.64
CA ALA A 194 -8.72 -3.29 22.94
C ALA A 194 -7.88 -4.42 22.32
N ILE A 195 -7.84 -5.55 23.02
CA ILE A 195 -7.36 -6.82 22.50
C ILE A 195 -8.58 -7.70 22.28
N ILE A 196 -8.83 -8.07 21.02
CA ILE A 196 -9.93 -8.95 20.63
C ILE A 196 -9.41 -10.29 20.11
N LYS A 197 -10.29 -11.28 20.06
CA LYS A 197 -9.95 -12.66 19.68
C LYS A 197 -11.00 -13.28 18.79
N ILE A 198 -10.53 -13.84 17.66
CA ILE A 198 -11.30 -14.68 16.72
C ILE A 198 -10.79 -16.12 16.74
N GLU A 199 -11.65 -17.08 16.42
CA GLU A 199 -11.29 -18.51 16.46
C GLU A 199 -10.67 -19.00 15.14
N VAL A 200 -9.40 -18.66 14.95
CA VAL A 200 -8.52 -19.18 13.89
C VAL A 200 -7.22 -19.75 14.49
N GLN A 201 -6.44 -20.46 13.67
CA GLN A 201 -5.10 -20.98 13.98
C GLN A 201 -4.15 -20.62 12.84
N ASP A 202 -2.84 -20.56 13.13
CA ASP A 202 -1.78 -20.25 12.16
C ASP A 202 -1.99 -18.98 11.30
N ALA A 203 -2.75 -18.00 11.81
CA ALA A 203 -2.95 -16.72 11.13
C ALA A 203 -1.60 -15.95 10.96
N PRO A 204 -1.41 -15.22 9.84
CA PRO A 204 -0.30 -14.27 9.69
C PRO A 204 -0.27 -13.24 10.82
N THR A 205 0.91 -12.74 11.19
CA THR A 205 1.04 -11.78 12.30
C THR A 205 2.01 -10.64 12.03
N LEU A 206 1.74 -9.49 12.65
CA LEU A 206 2.69 -8.39 12.72
C LEU A 206 3.54 -8.50 13.98
N LYS A 207 4.83 -8.21 13.83
CA LYS A 207 5.78 -8.17 14.94
C LYS A 207 5.70 -6.78 15.61
N LEU A 208 5.58 -6.75 16.92
CA LEU A 208 5.72 -5.53 17.73
C LEU A 208 7.18 -5.09 17.83
N SER A 209 7.42 -3.78 17.90
CA SER A 209 8.74 -3.21 18.25
C SER A 209 9.12 -3.53 19.71
N ASP A 210 10.36 -3.22 20.10
CA ASP A 210 10.92 -3.51 21.43
C ASP A 210 10.43 -2.57 22.55
N SER A 211 9.13 -2.23 22.55
CA SER A 211 8.47 -1.27 23.43
C SER A 211 8.98 0.18 23.33
N SER A 212 10.08 0.43 22.62
CA SER A 212 10.73 1.73 22.51
C SER A 212 9.90 2.72 21.68
N LEU A 213 10.03 4.01 22.02
CA LEU A 213 9.37 5.09 21.29
C LEU A 213 10.21 5.45 20.06
N PRO A 214 9.60 5.51 18.85
CA PRO A 214 10.36 5.80 17.63
C PRO A 214 10.90 7.24 17.63
N GLU A 215 12.07 7.43 17.02
CA GLU A 215 12.69 8.76 16.94
C GLU A 215 11.88 9.71 16.03
N PRO A 216 11.72 11.00 16.37
CA PRO A 216 11.13 11.99 15.48
C PRO A 216 11.86 12.06 14.13
N ALA A 217 11.09 12.24 13.06
CA ALA A 217 11.50 12.14 11.66
C ALA A 217 11.96 10.74 11.17
N SER A 218 11.70 9.67 11.93
CA SER A 218 11.73 8.31 11.37
C SER A 218 10.58 8.10 10.38
N ASP A 219 10.87 7.45 9.25
CA ASP A 219 9.88 7.09 8.23
C ASP A 219 8.98 5.94 8.71
N ILE A 220 7.69 6.02 8.36
CA ILE A 220 6.67 5.04 8.71
C ILE A 220 5.72 4.77 7.54
N ILE A 221 4.97 3.68 7.65
CA ILE A 221 3.75 3.47 6.87
C ILE A 221 2.59 3.07 7.79
N VAL A 222 1.42 3.64 7.53
CA VAL A 222 0.16 3.31 8.20
C VAL A 222 -0.62 2.37 7.29
N LEU A 223 -1.14 1.28 7.82
CA LEU A 223 -2.03 0.36 7.12
C LEU A 223 -3.43 0.37 7.77
N GLY A 224 -4.50 0.23 6.99
CA GLY A 224 -5.86 0.15 7.52
C GLY A 224 -6.94 0.25 6.43
N TYR A 225 -8.20 0.08 6.82
CA TYR A 225 -9.37 0.05 5.94
C TYR A 225 -10.25 1.29 6.18
N PRO A 226 -10.40 2.20 5.19
CA PRO A 226 -11.25 3.38 5.35
C PRO A 226 -12.74 3.04 5.51
N SER A 227 -13.41 3.67 6.47
CA SER A 227 -14.85 3.53 6.71
C SER A 227 -15.70 4.39 5.79
N GLU A 228 -15.11 5.33 5.04
CA GLU A 228 -15.83 6.10 4.01
C GLU A 228 -16.40 5.22 2.88
N ALA A 229 -16.02 3.93 2.83
CA ALA A 229 -16.59 2.91 1.96
C ALA A 229 -17.95 2.32 2.43
N ASP A 230 -18.42 2.64 3.64
CA ASP A 230 -19.71 2.18 4.17
C ASP A 230 -20.90 3.10 3.82
N ILE A 231 -20.66 4.14 3.02
CA ILE A 231 -21.72 4.95 2.41
C ILE A 231 -22.23 4.22 1.15
N ASP A 232 -23.55 4.19 0.94
CA ASP A 232 -24.33 3.44 -0.08
C ASP A 232 -24.11 3.90 -1.56
N ILE A 233 -22.89 4.32 -1.87
CA ILE A 233 -22.41 4.91 -3.11
C ILE A 233 -21.18 4.14 -3.66
N LEU A 234 -20.50 3.35 -2.82
CA LEU A 234 -19.29 2.60 -3.16
C LEU A 234 -19.51 1.08 -3.18
N ASP A 235 -18.68 0.37 -3.94
CA ASP A 235 -18.80 -1.08 -4.14
C ASP A 235 -18.26 -1.84 -2.91
N ILE A 236 -18.82 -3.01 -2.59
CA ILE A 236 -18.41 -3.84 -1.45
C ILE A 236 -16.94 -4.25 -1.61
N ASP A 237 -16.52 -4.56 -2.84
CA ASP A 237 -15.12 -4.85 -3.23
C ASP A 237 -14.16 -3.66 -2.99
N SER A 238 -14.68 -2.43 -2.85
CA SER A 238 -13.89 -1.24 -2.50
C SER A 238 -13.70 -1.12 -0.98
N SER A 239 -14.66 -1.62 -0.20
CA SER A 239 -14.62 -1.64 1.28
C SER A 239 -13.65 -2.69 1.86
N LEU A 240 -13.03 -3.50 0.99
CA LEU A 240 -11.96 -4.45 1.30
C LEU A 240 -10.57 -4.00 0.80
N GLN A 241 -10.43 -2.77 0.29
CA GLN A 241 -9.13 -2.26 -0.16
C GLN A 241 -8.36 -1.61 1.00
N MET A 242 -7.26 -2.23 1.41
CA MET A 242 -6.38 -1.69 2.44
C MET A 242 -5.65 -0.45 1.91
N SER A 243 -5.81 0.67 2.62
CA SER A 243 -5.01 1.87 2.40
C SER A 243 -3.62 1.71 3.01
N ASN A 244 -2.59 2.09 2.26
CA ASN A 244 -1.21 2.11 2.72
C ASN A 244 -0.65 3.54 2.61
N ILE A 245 -0.59 4.24 3.75
CA ILE A 245 -0.38 5.69 3.81
C ILE A 245 1.03 5.98 4.36
N PRO A 246 1.94 6.56 3.56
CA PRO A 246 3.29 6.85 4.00
C PRO A 246 3.30 8.09 4.91
N GLY A 247 4.30 8.17 5.78
CA GLY A 247 4.56 9.37 6.57
C GLY A 247 5.85 9.26 7.37
N ASN A 248 5.98 10.13 8.36
CA ASN A 248 7.05 10.11 9.34
C ASN A 248 6.47 10.34 10.75
N VAL A 249 7.22 9.98 11.79
CA VAL A 249 6.94 10.42 13.16
C VAL A 249 7.18 11.93 13.25
N SER A 250 6.15 12.69 13.58
CA SER A 250 6.21 14.15 13.70
C SER A 250 6.75 14.57 15.07
N ALA A 251 6.28 13.93 16.15
CA ALA A 251 6.69 14.21 17.52
C ALA A 251 6.25 13.09 18.47
N ILE A 252 6.93 12.96 19.61
CA ILE A 252 6.40 12.22 20.76
C ILE A 252 5.78 13.23 21.74
N LYS A 253 4.56 12.96 22.19
CA LYS A 253 3.81 13.76 23.17
C LYS A 253 3.36 12.89 24.35
N LYS A 254 2.70 13.53 25.32
CA LYS A 254 1.98 12.86 26.41
C LYS A 254 0.57 13.42 26.57
N THR A 255 -0.36 12.57 26.99
CA THR A 255 -1.71 12.90 27.46
C THR A 255 -1.67 13.59 28.84
N ALA A 256 -2.84 13.98 29.37
CA ALA A 256 -2.93 14.67 30.67
C ALA A 256 -2.58 13.75 31.87
N ASP A 257 -2.87 12.46 31.74
CA ASP A 257 -2.49 11.38 32.68
C ASP A 257 -1.07 10.82 32.44
N GLY A 258 -0.39 11.26 31.38
CA GLY A 258 1.04 11.04 31.15
C GLY A 258 1.40 9.84 30.27
N VAL A 259 0.40 9.17 29.66
CA VAL A 259 0.58 8.13 28.62
C VAL A 259 1.31 8.74 27.43
N ASN A 260 2.23 7.99 26.81
CA ASN A 260 2.97 8.44 25.63
C ASN A 260 2.07 8.38 24.37
N VAL A 261 2.25 9.32 23.46
CA VAL A 261 1.50 9.42 22.21
C VAL A 261 2.46 9.73 21.06
N ILE A 262 2.37 8.96 19.96
CA ILE A 262 3.16 9.19 18.75
C ILE A 262 2.33 10.08 17.81
N GLN A 263 2.78 11.29 17.53
CA GLN A 263 2.20 12.11 16.46
C GLN A 263 2.85 11.75 15.12
N ILE A 264 2.05 11.68 14.06
CA ILE A 264 2.52 11.31 12.72
C ILE A 264 2.19 12.39 11.68
N SER A 265 2.78 12.30 10.48
CA SER A 265 2.47 13.17 9.34
C SER A 265 1.55 12.53 8.29
N ALA A 266 1.32 11.22 8.39
CA ALA A 266 0.43 10.48 7.50
C ALA A 266 -1.00 11.02 7.59
N SER A 267 -1.59 11.38 6.43
CA SER A 267 -2.97 11.88 6.36
C SER A 267 -3.95 10.70 6.35
N VAL A 268 -4.41 10.29 7.54
CA VAL A 268 -5.42 9.23 7.70
C VAL A 268 -6.84 9.79 7.58
N SER A 269 -7.76 8.94 7.12
CA SER A 269 -9.21 9.18 7.12
C SER A 269 -9.91 8.25 8.11
N THR A 270 -11.25 8.25 8.13
CA THR A 270 -12.06 7.50 9.09
C THR A 270 -11.92 5.98 8.87
N GLY A 271 -12.02 5.15 9.91
CA GLY A 271 -11.89 3.68 9.83
C GLY A 271 -10.45 3.14 9.84
N ILE A 272 -9.45 3.97 9.57
CA ILE A 272 -8.03 3.58 9.71
C ILE A 272 -7.61 3.48 11.20
N SER A 273 -8.44 3.98 12.14
CA SER A 273 -8.37 3.71 13.58
C SER A 273 -8.18 2.23 13.90
N GLY A 274 -7.23 1.90 14.78
CA GLY A 274 -6.83 0.55 15.13
C GLY A 274 -5.84 -0.09 14.14
N GLY A 275 -5.58 0.56 13.01
CA GLY A 275 -4.59 0.12 12.02
C GLY A 275 -3.15 0.29 12.53
N PRO A 276 -2.21 -0.59 12.13
CA PRO A 276 -0.83 -0.53 12.58
C PRO A 276 -0.03 0.61 11.93
N VAL A 277 0.89 1.17 12.69
CA VAL A 277 1.96 2.06 12.25
C VAL A 277 3.27 1.29 12.25
N LEU A 278 3.83 1.07 11.07
CA LEU A 278 5.02 0.25 10.84
C LEU A 278 6.27 1.10 10.61
N ASN A 279 7.39 0.68 11.18
CA ASN A 279 8.72 1.18 10.80
C ASN A 279 9.19 0.56 9.47
N THR A 280 10.32 1.03 8.93
CA THR A 280 10.96 0.50 7.70
C THR A 280 11.40 -0.97 7.76
N LEU A 281 11.35 -1.59 8.93
CA LEU A 281 11.68 -3.00 9.17
C LEU A 281 10.43 -3.91 9.16
N GLY A 282 9.22 -3.34 9.03
CA GLY A 282 7.95 -4.06 9.10
C GLY A 282 7.47 -4.35 10.54
N GLU A 283 7.96 -3.61 11.52
CA GLU A 283 7.60 -3.78 12.94
C GLU A 283 6.65 -2.67 13.39
N VAL A 284 5.63 -3.04 14.17
CA VAL A 284 4.64 -2.11 14.72
C VAL A 284 5.28 -1.25 15.81
N VAL A 285 5.37 0.05 15.56
CA VAL A 285 5.80 1.07 16.55
C VAL A 285 4.63 1.75 17.25
N GLY A 286 3.42 1.59 16.72
CA GLY A 286 2.17 2.01 17.35
C GLY A 286 0.94 1.66 16.53
N MET A 287 -0.22 2.10 16.98
CA MET A 287 -1.53 1.83 16.40
C MET A 287 -2.33 3.12 16.30
N ILE A 288 -2.92 3.42 15.14
CA ILE A 288 -3.75 4.62 14.94
C ILE A 288 -4.89 4.65 15.94
N SER A 289 -5.28 5.83 16.40
CA SER A 289 -6.36 6.02 17.36
C SER A 289 -7.13 7.32 17.07
N PHE A 290 -6.68 8.44 17.64
CA PHE A 290 -7.37 9.72 17.58
C PHE A 290 -6.62 10.77 16.75
N GLY A 291 -7.37 11.68 16.11
CA GLY A 291 -6.83 12.95 15.63
C GLY A 291 -7.11 14.08 16.64
N VAL A 292 -6.14 14.95 16.88
CA VAL A 292 -6.37 16.19 17.65
C VAL A 292 -6.68 17.33 16.69
N GLN A 293 -7.88 17.90 16.74
CA GLN A 293 -8.22 19.10 15.98
C GLN A 293 -7.32 20.27 16.40
N ASP A 294 -6.69 20.96 15.45
CA ASP A 294 -6.01 22.23 15.77
C ASP A 294 -7.02 23.37 15.86
N VAL A 295 -7.56 23.55 17.07
CA VAL A 295 -8.49 24.61 17.48
C VAL A 295 -7.95 26.03 17.20
N ARG A 296 -6.66 26.19 16.88
CA ARG A 296 -6.06 27.49 16.50
C ARG A 296 -6.00 27.73 14.99
N SER A 297 -6.04 26.67 14.18
CA SER A 297 -5.88 26.76 12.72
C SER A 297 -7.19 26.55 11.96
N GLY A 298 -8.15 25.80 12.54
CA GLY A 298 -9.44 25.51 11.90
C GLY A 298 -9.32 24.60 10.67
N THR A 299 -8.22 23.86 10.55
CA THR A 299 -7.88 23.04 9.40
C THR A 299 -7.23 21.72 9.84
N GLY A 300 -7.94 20.62 9.64
CA GLY A 300 -7.42 19.27 9.83
C GLY A 300 -7.30 18.83 11.30
N SER A 301 -7.25 17.51 11.46
CA SER A 301 -6.96 16.85 12.73
C SER A 301 -5.56 16.25 12.63
N ILE A 302 -4.69 16.50 13.62
CA ILE A 302 -3.32 15.97 13.64
C ILE A 302 -3.39 14.51 14.13
N PRO A 303 -3.08 13.49 13.30
CA PRO A 303 -3.27 12.10 13.68
C PRO A 303 -2.26 11.62 14.72
N ASN A 304 -2.70 10.71 15.57
CA ASN A 304 -1.91 10.15 16.67
C ASN A 304 -2.04 8.63 16.69
N ALA A 305 -0.96 8.00 17.12
CA ALA A 305 -0.89 6.57 17.38
C ALA A 305 -0.55 6.29 18.84
N VAL A 306 -1.22 5.28 19.39
CA VAL A 306 -0.91 4.68 20.69
C VAL A 306 0.37 3.84 20.51
N PRO A 307 1.43 4.04 21.31
CA PRO A 307 2.69 3.34 21.14
C PRO A 307 2.59 1.87 21.56
N THR A 308 3.46 1.04 21.00
CA THR A 308 3.56 -0.42 21.29
C THR A 308 3.60 -0.73 22.78
N SER A 309 4.33 0.04 23.59
CA SER A 309 4.40 -0.14 25.05
C SER A 309 3.07 0.02 25.80
N THR A 310 2.09 0.71 25.21
CA THR A 310 0.72 0.76 25.75
C THR A 310 -0.08 -0.47 25.29
N ILE A 311 0.11 -0.93 24.05
CA ILE A 311 -0.57 -2.14 23.52
C ILE A 311 -0.14 -3.39 24.32
N GLU A 312 1.14 -3.47 24.69
CA GLU A 312 1.70 -4.53 25.53
C GLU A 312 1.10 -4.59 26.95
N GLU A 313 0.58 -3.47 27.48
CA GLU A 313 -0.13 -3.43 28.76
C GLU A 313 -1.44 -4.23 28.67
N PHE A 314 -2.26 -3.95 27.65
CA PHE A 314 -3.52 -4.66 27.41
C PHE A 314 -3.33 -6.10 26.94
N ILE A 315 -2.21 -6.43 26.29
CA ILE A 315 -1.77 -7.81 26.04
C ILE A 315 -1.48 -8.55 27.36
N GLY A 316 -0.91 -7.85 28.35
CA GLY A 316 -0.74 -8.34 29.71
C GLY A 316 -2.07 -8.70 30.38
N ASP A 317 -3.04 -7.79 30.29
CA ASP A 317 -4.39 -7.99 30.85
C ASP A 317 -5.19 -9.06 30.11
N ALA A 318 -5.01 -9.20 28.79
CA ALA A 318 -5.58 -10.25 27.93
C ALA A 318 -4.94 -11.66 28.15
N GLY A 319 -4.49 -11.94 29.37
CA GLY A 319 -3.89 -13.22 29.77
C GLY A 319 -2.38 -13.35 29.51
N GLY A 320 -1.70 -12.28 29.09
CA GLY A 320 -0.23 -12.25 28.96
C GLY A 320 0.32 -13.04 27.77
N ILE A 321 -0.44 -13.13 26.67
CA ILE A 321 0.04 -13.71 25.42
C ILE A 321 1.34 -13.03 24.96
N GLN A 322 2.20 -13.76 24.25
CA GLN A 322 3.45 -13.19 23.72
C GLN A 322 3.25 -12.90 22.23
N ASN A 323 3.60 -11.70 21.76
CA ASN A 323 3.64 -11.43 20.33
C ASN A 323 4.67 -12.38 19.68
N GLN A 324 4.22 -13.18 18.73
CA GLN A 324 5.04 -14.19 18.07
C GLN A 324 4.58 -14.42 16.64
N GLN A 325 5.53 -14.73 15.76
CA GLN A 325 5.28 -15.11 14.38
C GLN A 325 5.08 -16.64 14.27
N GLY A 326 4.10 -17.05 13.47
CA GLY A 326 3.75 -18.46 13.24
C GLY A 326 4.60 -19.16 12.18
N GLU A 327 4.25 -20.41 11.86
CA GLU A 327 4.90 -21.14 10.75
C GLU A 327 4.45 -20.58 9.39
N VAL A 328 3.21 -20.08 9.28
CA VAL A 328 2.72 -19.31 8.12
C VAL A 328 3.55 -18.05 7.90
N ASP A 329 3.85 -17.28 8.95
CA ASP A 329 4.71 -16.09 8.86
C ASP A 329 6.11 -16.43 8.35
N ARG A 330 6.65 -17.60 8.70
CA ARG A 330 7.97 -18.07 8.27
C ARG A 330 7.96 -18.53 6.83
N LEU A 331 6.97 -19.35 6.44
CA LEU A 331 6.81 -19.87 5.08
C LEU A 331 6.48 -18.76 4.09
N TYR A 332 5.60 -17.82 4.45
CA TYR A 332 5.21 -16.72 3.58
C TYR A 332 6.39 -15.80 3.23
N ARG A 333 7.21 -15.45 4.23
CA ARG A 333 8.50 -14.76 4.03
C ARG A 333 9.44 -15.54 3.10
N GLN A 334 9.58 -16.84 3.32
CA GLN A 334 10.40 -17.72 2.47
C GLN A 334 9.90 -17.75 1.02
N GLY A 335 8.59 -17.89 0.80
CA GLY A 335 7.98 -17.93 -0.54
C GLY A 335 8.12 -16.61 -1.29
N LEU A 336 8.02 -15.47 -0.60
CA LEU A 336 8.30 -14.15 -1.15
C LEU A 336 9.77 -13.99 -1.53
N GLU A 337 10.71 -14.44 -0.70
CA GLU A 337 12.14 -14.45 -1.05
C GLU A 337 12.43 -15.35 -2.27
N GLU A 338 11.84 -16.55 -2.34
CA GLU A 338 11.95 -17.46 -3.48
C GLU A 338 11.39 -16.82 -4.77
N LEU A 339 10.20 -16.20 -4.70
CA LEU A 339 9.56 -15.46 -5.78
C LEU A 339 10.42 -14.29 -6.28
N TRP A 340 10.90 -13.43 -5.39
CA TRP A 340 11.75 -12.28 -5.74
C TRP A 340 13.10 -12.70 -6.32
N ASN A 341 13.63 -13.87 -5.93
CA ASN A 341 14.84 -14.46 -6.52
C ASN A 341 14.56 -15.26 -7.82
N LYS A 342 13.29 -15.32 -8.26
CA LYS A 342 12.79 -16.05 -9.44
C LYS A 342 12.92 -17.58 -9.35
N ASP A 343 13.04 -18.13 -8.15
CA ASP A 343 12.86 -19.58 -7.92
C ASP A 343 11.37 -19.91 -7.77
N TYR A 344 10.65 -19.75 -8.88
CA TYR A 344 9.20 -19.95 -8.92
C TYR A 344 8.78 -21.38 -8.55
N LYS A 345 9.66 -22.38 -8.76
CA LYS A 345 9.38 -23.79 -8.45
C LYS A 345 9.36 -24.02 -6.94
N SER A 346 10.29 -23.42 -6.20
CA SER A 346 10.25 -23.41 -4.73
C SER A 346 9.08 -22.55 -4.22
N ALA A 347 8.91 -21.33 -4.76
CA ALA A 347 7.86 -20.40 -4.32
C ALA A 347 6.44 -20.99 -4.39
N ILE A 348 6.10 -21.71 -5.48
CA ILE A 348 4.80 -22.41 -5.59
C ILE A 348 4.63 -23.43 -4.46
N ILE A 349 5.65 -24.25 -4.19
CA ILE A 349 5.59 -25.28 -3.15
C ILE A 349 5.45 -24.63 -1.76
N THR A 350 6.15 -23.53 -1.51
CA THR A 350 6.14 -22.81 -0.23
C THR A 350 4.81 -22.10 0.00
N PHE A 351 4.22 -21.45 -1.01
CA PHE A 351 2.90 -20.82 -0.87
C PHE A 351 1.75 -21.85 -0.79
N GLU A 352 1.82 -23.00 -1.46
CA GLU A 352 0.85 -24.08 -1.27
C GLU A 352 0.92 -24.65 0.18
N GLN A 353 2.09 -24.60 0.84
CA GLN A 353 2.21 -24.90 2.28
C GLN A 353 1.60 -23.81 3.17
N VAL A 354 1.75 -22.52 2.82
CA VAL A 354 1.07 -21.41 3.52
C VAL A 354 -0.45 -21.63 3.51
N LYS A 355 -1.03 -21.91 2.33
CA LYS A 355 -2.47 -22.23 2.20
C LYS A 355 -2.87 -23.49 2.96
N GLY A 356 -1.99 -24.49 3.04
CA GLY A 356 -2.22 -25.73 3.78
C GLY A 356 -2.25 -25.58 5.30
N LEU A 357 -1.77 -24.44 5.83
CA LEU A 357 -1.86 -24.08 7.24
C LEU A 357 -2.97 -23.06 7.50
N PHE A 358 -3.08 -22.03 6.65
CA PHE A 358 -4.10 -20.97 6.76
C PHE A 358 -4.81 -20.77 5.42
N GLU A 359 -5.98 -21.41 5.27
CA GLU A 359 -6.72 -21.41 4.00
C GLU A 359 -7.26 -20.02 3.60
N TYR A 360 -7.39 -19.09 4.56
CA TYR A 360 -7.87 -17.72 4.37
C TYR A 360 -6.76 -16.72 3.98
N HIS A 361 -5.55 -17.18 3.64
CA HIS A 361 -4.44 -16.29 3.28
C HIS A 361 -4.69 -15.58 1.94
N SER A 362 -4.85 -14.26 1.96
CA SER A 362 -5.21 -13.44 0.79
C SER A 362 -4.25 -13.61 -0.40
N GLU A 363 -2.96 -13.32 -0.20
CA GLU A 363 -2.02 -13.23 -1.32
C GLU A 363 -1.61 -14.57 -1.93
N ALA A 364 -1.83 -15.68 -1.23
CA ALA A 364 -1.13 -16.93 -1.52
C ALA A 364 -1.53 -17.52 -2.89
N ASP A 365 -2.81 -17.47 -3.27
CA ASP A 365 -3.26 -17.94 -4.59
C ASP A 365 -2.73 -17.06 -5.74
N ASP A 366 -2.70 -15.74 -5.56
CA ASP A 366 -2.24 -14.83 -6.62
C ASP A 366 -0.72 -14.84 -6.79
N LEU A 367 0.04 -15.05 -5.71
CA LEU A 367 1.49 -15.27 -5.74
C LEU A 367 1.84 -16.65 -6.33
N ILE A 368 1.05 -17.69 -6.06
CA ILE A 368 1.14 -18.99 -6.77
C ILE A 368 0.86 -18.80 -8.26
N ALA A 369 -0.17 -18.02 -8.61
CA ALA A 369 -0.48 -17.72 -10.01
C ALA A 369 0.63 -16.89 -10.67
N GLU A 370 1.28 -15.97 -9.96
CA GLU A 370 2.44 -15.22 -10.45
C GLU A 370 3.65 -16.12 -10.69
N ALA A 371 4.01 -16.95 -9.72
CA ALA A 371 5.10 -17.89 -9.85
C ALA A 371 4.87 -18.86 -11.04
N ARG A 372 3.65 -19.39 -11.23
CA ARG A 372 3.28 -20.21 -12.39
C ARG A 372 3.42 -19.46 -13.73
N ARG A 373 3.09 -18.16 -13.77
CA ARG A 373 3.33 -17.29 -14.95
C ARG A 373 4.83 -17.11 -15.20
N GLY A 374 5.62 -16.87 -14.15
CA GLY A 374 7.06 -16.72 -14.22
C GLY A 374 7.80 -17.99 -14.67
N GLU A 375 7.40 -19.15 -14.18
CA GLU A 375 7.91 -20.47 -14.56
C GLU A 375 7.74 -20.71 -16.06
N PHE A 376 6.54 -20.44 -16.59
CA PHE A 376 6.25 -20.56 -18.01
C PHE A 376 7.11 -19.62 -18.88
N ILE A 377 7.39 -18.39 -18.42
CA ILE A 377 8.29 -17.46 -19.12
C ILE A 377 9.73 -18.02 -19.14
N ILE A 378 10.23 -18.53 -18.01
CA ILE A 378 11.56 -19.14 -17.92
C ILE A 378 11.72 -20.36 -18.83
N ASP A 379 10.76 -21.30 -18.80
CA ASP A 379 10.84 -22.53 -19.60
C ASP A 379 10.60 -22.25 -21.10
N SER A 380 9.84 -21.20 -21.46
CA SER A 380 9.62 -20.78 -22.86
C SER A 380 10.74 -19.91 -23.44
N ASN A 381 11.52 -19.20 -22.61
CA ASN A 381 12.69 -18.41 -23.01
C ASN A 381 13.94 -18.70 -22.15
N PRO A 382 14.61 -19.86 -22.32
CA PRO A 382 15.77 -20.25 -21.50
C PRO A 382 16.99 -19.33 -21.55
N ARG A 383 16.97 -18.27 -22.40
CA ARG A 383 18.05 -17.27 -22.49
C ARG A 383 18.03 -16.24 -21.38
N GLU A 384 16.90 -15.98 -20.72
CA GLU A 384 16.85 -15.07 -19.58
C GLU A 384 17.58 -15.64 -18.35
N VAL A 385 17.55 -16.97 -18.18
CA VAL A 385 18.26 -17.69 -17.11
C VAL A 385 19.79 -17.64 -17.26
N ALA A 386 20.30 -17.37 -18.47
CA ALA A 386 21.72 -17.52 -18.80
C ALA A 386 22.66 -16.45 -18.20
N SER A 387 22.14 -15.53 -17.37
CA SER A 387 22.87 -14.38 -16.84
C SER A 387 23.44 -14.56 -15.42
N THR A 388 23.02 -15.58 -14.65
CA THR A 388 23.41 -15.76 -13.24
C THR A 388 24.05 -17.14 -12.89
N PRO A 389 25.18 -17.53 -13.50
CA PRO A 389 25.99 -18.62 -12.97
C PRO A 389 26.69 -18.18 -11.68
N PHE A 390 26.21 -18.67 -10.52
CA PHE A 390 26.82 -18.43 -9.21
C PHE A 390 28.20 -19.13 -9.12
N ASN A 391 29.24 -18.43 -9.58
CA ASN A 391 30.52 -19.06 -9.90
C ASN A 391 31.52 -19.05 -8.73
N PHE A 392 31.62 -20.19 -8.05
CA PHE A 392 32.58 -20.48 -6.98
C PHE A 392 34.07 -20.33 -7.40
N SER A 393 34.41 -20.25 -8.69
CA SER A 393 35.81 -20.07 -9.16
C SER A 393 36.33 -18.62 -9.06
N SER A 394 35.52 -17.67 -8.57
CA SER A 394 35.87 -16.25 -8.49
C SER A 394 36.86 -15.93 -7.35
N LEU A 395 36.72 -16.60 -6.20
CA LEU A 395 37.56 -16.40 -5.00
C LEU A 395 39.07 -16.56 -5.25
N THR A 396 39.48 -17.48 -6.14
CA THR A 396 40.89 -17.69 -6.48
C THR A 396 41.50 -16.57 -7.35
N TRP A 397 40.68 -15.84 -8.11
CA TRP A 397 41.13 -14.74 -8.96
C TRP A 397 41.26 -13.40 -8.20
N ILE A 398 40.43 -13.19 -7.17
CA ILE A 398 40.55 -12.01 -6.31
C ILE A 398 41.88 -12.05 -5.54
N VAL A 399 42.18 -13.16 -4.87
CA VAL A 399 43.42 -13.32 -4.07
C VAL A 399 44.68 -13.16 -4.93
N THR A 400 44.68 -13.67 -6.17
CA THR A 400 45.85 -13.58 -7.06
C THR A 400 46.02 -12.19 -7.71
N SER A 401 44.91 -11.52 -8.06
CA SER A 401 44.98 -10.17 -8.65
C SER A 401 45.37 -9.09 -7.63
N THR A 402 44.93 -9.17 -6.38
CA THR A 402 45.33 -8.21 -5.33
C THR A 402 46.85 -8.24 -5.08
N VAL A 403 47.47 -9.42 -5.09
CA VAL A 403 48.92 -9.57 -4.89
C VAL A 403 49.73 -8.95 -6.05
N LEU A 404 49.29 -9.09 -7.30
CA LEU A 404 49.94 -8.41 -8.44
C LEU A 404 49.75 -6.89 -8.40
N GLY A 405 48.55 -6.41 -8.03
CA GLY A 405 48.24 -4.98 -7.97
C GLY A 405 49.13 -4.21 -6.99
N LEU A 406 49.42 -4.78 -5.83
CA LEU A 406 50.29 -4.16 -4.81
C LEU A 406 51.75 -4.03 -5.30
N VAL A 407 52.25 -4.99 -6.09
CA VAL A 407 53.60 -4.91 -6.69
C VAL A 407 53.65 -3.82 -7.77
N ALA A 408 52.62 -3.72 -8.61
CA ALA A 408 52.54 -2.67 -9.63
C ALA A 408 52.45 -1.25 -9.03
N ALA A 409 51.65 -1.07 -7.99
CA ALA A 409 51.48 0.21 -7.29
C ALA A 409 52.82 0.74 -6.72
N GLY A 410 53.64 -0.15 -6.13
CA GLY A 410 54.95 0.21 -5.59
C GLY A 410 55.93 0.77 -6.64
N ILE A 411 55.82 0.32 -7.89
CA ILE A 411 56.65 0.82 -9.01
C ILE A 411 56.11 2.15 -9.53
N GLY A 412 54.78 2.31 -9.65
CA GLY A 412 54.16 3.54 -10.15
C GLY A 412 54.49 4.78 -9.30
N VAL A 413 54.52 4.65 -7.97
CA VAL A 413 54.84 5.73 -7.02
C VAL A 413 56.27 6.27 -7.21
N LEU A 414 57.23 5.43 -7.61
CA LEU A 414 58.61 5.83 -7.87
C LEU A 414 58.76 6.65 -9.16
N VAL A 415 57.96 6.35 -10.20
CA VAL A 415 58.02 7.05 -11.50
C VAL A 415 57.24 8.37 -11.46
N GLY A 416 56.05 8.38 -10.86
CA GLY A 416 55.18 9.57 -10.85
C GLY A 416 55.82 10.81 -10.21
N LYS A 417 56.71 10.62 -9.23
CA LYS A 417 57.40 11.70 -8.50
C LYS A 417 58.41 12.49 -9.34
N GLN A 418 58.80 11.96 -10.51
CA GLN A 418 59.70 12.64 -11.46
C GLN A 418 58.95 13.61 -12.39
N TYR A 419 57.67 13.34 -12.70
CA TYR A 419 56.95 13.99 -13.80
C TYR A 419 56.24 15.28 -13.39
N PHE A 420 55.71 15.35 -12.16
CA PHE A 420 54.83 16.43 -11.67
C PHE A 420 55.54 17.77 -11.35
N ARG A 421 56.70 18.05 -11.96
CA ARG A 421 57.51 19.25 -11.69
C ARG A 421 57.34 20.37 -12.74
N ASN A 422 56.75 20.08 -13.91
CA ASN A 422 56.51 21.06 -14.98
C ASN A 422 55.10 20.95 -15.58
N SER A 423 54.23 21.93 -15.32
CA SER A 423 53.26 22.57 -16.25
C SER A 423 52.24 23.42 -15.49
N ARG A 424 51.74 24.51 -16.08
CA ARG A 424 50.87 25.50 -15.41
C ARG A 424 50.05 26.32 -16.44
N LEU A 425 48.86 26.77 -16.03
CA LEU A 425 48.05 27.92 -16.54
C LEU A 425 46.98 27.72 -17.64
N GLN A 426 45.97 28.60 -17.51
CA GLN A 426 44.93 29.10 -18.44
C GLN A 426 43.77 28.14 -18.82
N VAL A 427 42.47 28.39 -18.55
CA VAL A 427 41.59 29.60 -18.43
C VAL A 427 41.05 30.14 -19.77
N SER A 428 39.74 29.99 -20.02
CA SER A 428 38.80 31.08 -20.43
C SER A 428 37.33 30.62 -20.41
N GLN A 429 36.40 31.58 -20.34
CA GLN A 429 34.94 31.46 -20.61
C GLN A 429 34.66 31.73 -22.12
N ASP A 430 33.45 31.63 -22.69
CA ASP A 430 32.30 32.56 -22.52
C ASP A 430 30.95 32.03 -23.15
N ALA A 431 29.86 32.81 -23.09
CA ALA A 431 28.49 32.48 -23.56
C ALA A 431 28.06 33.24 -24.87
N THR A 432 26.90 32.99 -25.53
CA THR A 432 25.56 33.56 -25.18
C THR A 432 24.40 33.23 -26.18
N ARG A 433 23.20 33.00 -25.62
CA ARG A 433 21.78 33.37 -25.98
C ARG A 433 21.33 33.94 -27.38
N VAL A 434 20.08 33.63 -27.83
CA VAL A 434 19.00 34.56 -28.37
C VAL A 434 17.76 33.80 -28.97
N THR A 435 16.55 34.40 -28.95
CA THR A 435 15.19 33.90 -29.40
C THR A 435 14.18 35.09 -29.58
N PRO A 436 12.89 34.96 -30.00
CA PRO A 436 12.15 33.98 -30.85
C PRO A 436 11.65 34.65 -32.18
N PRO A 437 10.39 35.11 -32.53
CA PRO A 437 9.01 35.02 -31.97
C PRO A 437 7.80 34.70 -32.94
N LEU A 438 6.68 34.19 -32.37
CA LEU A 438 5.21 34.40 -32.63
C LEU A 438 4.53 34.51 -34.04
N SER A 439 3.39 33.81 -34.22
CA SER A 439 2.07 34.35 -34.68
C SER A 439 0.91 33.31 -34.64
N ASP A 440 -0.34 33.79 -34.54
CA ASP A 440 -1.66 33.09 -34.54
C ASP A 440 -2.74 34.09 -35.06
N PRO A 441 -3.82 33.69 -35.81
CA PRO A 441 -5.15 33.57 -35.18
C PRO A 441 -6.23 32.63 -35.83
N SER A 442 -7.13 32.14 -34.94
CA SER A 442 -8.62 32.17 -35.01
C SER A 442 -9.54 31.10 -35.66
N ILE A 443 -10.36 30.49 -34.77
CA ILE A 443 -11.85 30.34 -34.77
C ILE A 443 -12.57 29.42 -35.80
N GLY A 444 -13.37 28.50 -35.24
CA GLY A 444 -14.56 27.91 -35.87
C GLY A 444 -15.60 27.48 -34.80
N ARG A 445 -16.91 27.64 -35.08
CA ARG A 445 -18.02 27.21 -34.20
C ARG A 445 -18.87 26.13 -34.88
N GLY A 446 -19.26 25.09 -34.13
CA GLY A 446 -20.28 24.09 -34.49
C GLY A 446 -21.21 23.84 -33.29
N SER A 447 -22.41 23.32 -33.51
CA SER A 447 -23.46 23.25 -32.48
C SER A 447 -24.46 22.12 -32.76
N LEU A 448 -24.80 21.37 -31.70
CA LEU A 448 -25.95 20.46 -31.56
C LEU A 448 -26.15 19.36 -32.63
N ASP A 449 -26.23 18.10 -32.18
CA ASP A 449 -27.57 17.52 -31.97
C ASP A 449 -27.54 16.43 -30.88
N SER A 450 -28.71 15.99 -30.43
CA SER A 450 -28.89 14.99 -29.37
C SER A 450 -29.74 13.82 -29.85
N SER A 451 -29.36 12.58 -29.52
CA SER A 451 -30.27 11.44 -29.65
C SER A 451 -30.07 10.41 -28.53
N ASN A 452 -31.18 9.81 -28.14
CA ASN A 452 -31.38 9.07 -26.90
C ASN A 452 -31.15 7.55 -27.10
N SER A 453 -30.51 6.87 -26.14
CA SER A 453 -30.53 5.41 -26.05
C SER A 453 -30.30 4.93 -24.61
N ASN A 454 -31.35 4.40 -23.99
CA ASN A 454 -31.27 3.82 -22.64
C ASN A 454 -30.62 2.43 -22.69
N ASN A 455 -29.49 2.25 -21.99
CA ASN A 455 -29.05 0.95 -21.47
C ASN A 455 -28.16 1.19 -20.24
N LYS A 456 -28.76 1.33 -19.05
CA LYS A 456 -28.08 1.91 -17.87
C LYS A 456 -27.20 0.93 -17.08
N ASN A 457 -27.19 -0.37 -17.45
CA ASN A 457 -26.51 -1.43 -16.69
C ASN A 457 -25.18 -1.93 -17.33
N ASP A 458 -24.89 -1.61 -18.60
CA ASP A 458 -23.61 -2.00 -19.25
C ASP A 458 -22.43 -1.07 -18.88
N SER A 459 -22.72 0.17 -18.48
CA SER A 459 -21.68 1.20 -18.26
C SER A 459 -20.75 0.91 -17.09
N ALA A 460 -21.21 0.13 -16.09
CA ALA A 460 -20.45 -0.16 -14.87
C ALA A 460 -19.23 -1.08 -15.08
N LEU A 461 -19.19 -1.84 -16.18
CA LEU A 461 -18.12 -2.80 -16.48
C LEU A 461 -17.24 -2.41 -17.69
N THR A 462 -17.45 -1.21 -18.25
CA THR A 462 -16.65 -0.72 -19.38
C THR A 462 -15.32 -0.13 -18.89
N PRO A 463 -14.13 -0.61 -19.35
CA PRO A 463 -12.84 0.01 -19.04
C PRO A 463 -12.75 1.45 -19.54
N TRP A 464 -11.90 2.28 -18.95
CA TRP A 464 -11.67 3.65 -19.43
C TRP A 464 -10.21 4.09 -19.27
N ILE A 465 -9.80 5.08 -20.07
CA ILE A 465 -8.65 5.93 -19.72
C ILE A 465 -9.13 7.27 -19.20
N GLU A 466 -8.40 7.81 -18.23
CA GLU A 466 -8.53 9.17 -17.74
C GLU A 466 -7.23 9.92 -18.02
N LEU A 467 -7.34 11.14 -18.54
CA LEU A 467 -6.21 12.00 -18.87
C LEU A 467 -6.29 13.27 -18.04
N GLU A 468 -5.23 13.60 -17.32
CA GLU A 468 -5.08 14.87 -16.61
C GLU A 468 -4.01 15.74 -17.28
N TYR A 469 -4.35 17.01 -17.55
CA TYR A 469 -3.41 18.03 -18.01
C TYR A 469 -3.82 19.40 -17.47
N ASN A 470 -2.90 20.10 -16.77
CA ASN A 470 -3.15 21.43 -16.19
C ASN A 470 -4.45 21.52 -15.34
N GLY A 471 -4.75 20.48 -14.56
CA GLY A 471 -5.97 20.40 -13.74
C GLY A 471 -7.28 20.19 -14.52
N GLN A 472 -7.22 19.97 -15.85
CA GLN A 472 -8.35 19.50 -16.64
C GLN A 472 -8.30 17.98 -16.76
N VAL A 473 -9.43 17.31 -16.51
CA VAL A 473 -9.57 15.85 -16.60
C VAL A 473 -10.47 15.48 -17.79
N ARG A 474 -10.06 14.45 -18.56
CA ARG A 474 -10.85 13.86 -19.66
C ARG A 474 -10.92 12.35 -19.57
N ARG A 475 -12.14 11.80 -19.54
CA ARG A 475 -12.41 10.36 -19.45
C ARG A 475 -12.92 9.79 -20.78
N PHE A 476 -12.36 8.67 -21.23
CA PHE A 476 -12.72 7.98 -22.47
C PHE A 476 -13.03 6.49 -22.20
N TYR A 477 -14.28 6.09 -22.41
CA TYR A 477 -14.75 4.71 -22.18
C TYR A 477 -14.46 3.79 -23.36
N LEU A 478 -13.72 2.71 -23.11
CA LEU A 478 -13.18 1.76 -24.08
C LEU A 478 -14.11 0.55 -24.24
N LYS A 479 -15.27 0.77 -24.85
CA LYS A 479 -16.35 -0.22 -25.01
C LYS A 479 -15.86 -1.52 -25.67
N GLU A 480 -15.46 -1.48 -26.94
CA GLU A 480 -14.81 -2.58 -27.67
C GLU A 480 -13.99 -2.07 -28.85
N GLY A 481 -12.91 -2.81 -29.19
CA GLY A 481 -12.07 -2.55 -30.36
C GLY A 481 -10.74 -1.86 -30.03
N ASN A 482 -10.06 -1.42 -31.08
CA ASN A 482 -8.80 -0.68 -30.98
C ASN A 482 -9.08 0.83 -31.12
N TYR A 483 -8.32 1.66 -30.42
CA TYR A 483 -8.56 3.10 -30.31
C TYR A 483 -7.28 3.91 -30.58
N LYS A 484 -7.41 5.03 -31.29
CA LYS A 484 -6.33 5.98 -31.56
C LYS A 484 -6.49 7.24 -30.74
N LEU A 485 -5.42 7.65 -30.06
CA LEU A 485 -5.37 8.79 -29.14
C LEU A 485 -4.55 9.93 -29.76
N GLY A 486 -5.11 11.13 -29.88
CA GLY A 486 -4.38 12.28 -30.43
C GLY A 486 -5.24 13.48 -30.79
N ARG A 487 -4.59 14.54 -31.29
CA ARG A 487 -5.22 15.82 -31.70
C ARG A 487 -5.61 15.89 -33.19
N ASP A 488 -5.19 14.93 -34.01
CA ASP A 488 -5.61 14.79 -35.41
C ASP A 488 -7.00 14.15 -35.47
N SER A 489 -8.06 14.96 -35.47
CA SER A 489 -9.45 14.49 -35.54
C SER A 489 -9.84 13.81 -36.86
N SER A 490 -8.94 13.76 -37.85
CA SER A 490 -9.08 12.91 -39.05
C SER A 490 -8.52 11.48 -38.86
N TRP A 491 -7.86 11.22 -37.72
CA TRP A 491 -7.19 9.96 -37.39
C TRP A 491 -7.57 9.41 -36.01
N ALA A 492 -7.77 10.24 -35.00
CA ALA A 492 -8.01 9.85 -33.62
C ALA A 492 -9.48 9.43 -33.38
N ASP A 493 -9.66 8.30 -32.71
CA ASP A 493 -10.97 7.86 -32.18
C ASP A 493 -11.24 8.49 -30.80
N LEU A 494 -10.17 8.84 -30.07
CA LEU A 494 -10.17 9.52 -28.78
C LEU A 494 -9.54 10.92 -28.96
N GLU A 495 -10.38 11.89 -29.33
CA GLU A 495 -9.94 13.24 -29.71
C GLU A 495 -9.48 14.08 -28.49
N ILE A 496 -8.24 14.56 -28.58
CA ILE A 496 -7.60 15.44 -27.60
C ILE A 496 -7.73 16.91 -28.05
N PRO A 497 -8.00 17.86 -27.14
CA PRO A 497 -8.09 19.29 -27.48
C PRO A 497 -6.83 19.83 -28.16
N ASN A 498 -7.00 20.78 -29.08
CA ASN A 498 -5.87 21.36 -29.83
C ASN A 498 -4.91 22.21 -28.98
N ASP A 499 -5.36 22.70 -27.83
CA ASP A 499 -4.58 23.42 -26.82
C ASP A 499 -3.79 22.51 -25.87
N TRP A 500 -4.10 21.21 -25.82
CA TRP A 500 -3.34 20.19 -25.07
C TRP A 500 -2.05 19.79 -25.83
N ASN A 501 -1.15 20.77 -26.00
CA ASN A 501 0.03 20.70 -26.85
C ASN A 501 1.01 19.57 -26.49
N VAL A 502 0.98 19.09 -25.25
CA VAL A 502 1.79 17.95 -24.78
C VAL A 502 1.42 16.63 -25.48
N PHE A 503 0.21 16.50 -26.04
CA PHE A 503 -0.16 15.38 -26.90
C PHE A 503 0.26 15.63 -28.34
N SER A 504 0.58 14.57 -29.07
CA SER A 504 0.86 14.65 -30.51
C SER A 504 -0.44 14.64 -31.34
N GLY A 505 -0.36 15.00 -32.63
CA GLY A 505 -1.48 14.82 -33.56
C GLY A 505 -1.91 13.35 -33.62
N ARG A 506 -0.93 12.44 -33.70
CA ARG A 506 -1.10 10.99 -33.56
C ARG A 506 -0.20 10.55 -32.42
N HIS A 507 -0.76 10.18 -31.28
CA HIS A 507 -0.02 10.11 -30.02
C HIS A 507 0.06 8.70 -29.43
N ALA A 508 -1.01 7.91 -29.48
CA ALA A 508 -0.95 6.50 -29.11
C ALA A 508 -2.00 5.66 -29.84
N VAL A 509 -1.79 4.35 -29.86
CA VAL A 509 -2.80 3.34 -30.26
C VAL A 509 -3.00 2.36 -29.12
N LEU A 510 -4.25 2.16 -28.71
CA LEU A 510 -4.67 1.14 -27.75
C LEU A 510 -5.26 -0.03 -28.54
N GLU A 511 -4.78 -1.25 -28.30
CA GLU A 511 -5.25 -2.49 -28.93
C GLU A 511 -5.84 -3.45 -27.90
N LYS A 512 -7.02 -4.01 -28.17
CA LYS A 512 -7.71 -4.97 -27.29
C LYS A 512 -7.19 -6.38 -27.57
N ILE A 513 -6.23 -6.84 -26.77
CA ILE A 513 -5.65 -8.19 -26.88
C ILE A 513 -6.43 -9.14 -25.96
N GLY A 514 -7.45 -9.77 -26.52
CA GLY A 514 -8.37 -10.64 -25.79
C GLY A 514 -9.23 -9.85 -24.80
N SER A 515 -8.80 -9.80 -23.54
CA SER A 515 -9.48 -9.09 -22.44
C SER A 515 -8.69 -7.93 -21.86
N GLU A 516 -7.45 -7.72 -22.31
CA GLU A 516 -6.57 -6.65 -21.84
C GLU A 516 -6.39 -5.61 -22.94
N TYR A 517 -6.02 -4.39 -22.56
CA TYR A 517 -5.59 -3.37 -23.53
C TYR A 517 -4.07 -3.26 -23.53
N ARG A 518 -3.46 -3.10 -24.70
CA ARG A 518 -2.06 -2.76 -24.85
C ARG A 518 -1.92 -1.40 -25.54
N ILE A 519 -1.15 -0.49 -24.98
CA ILE A 519 -0.92 0.84 -25.57
C ILE A 519 0.45 0.93 -26.24
N TYR A 520 0.49 1.52 -27.43
CA TYR A 520 1.67 1.72 -28.26
C TYR A 520 1.90 3.22 -28.48
N ASP A 521 3.15 3.66 -28.39
CA ASP A 521 3.55 5.05 -28.62
C ASP A 521 3.47 5.44 -30.10
N GLY A 522 2.73 6.52 -30.40
CA GLY A 522 2.63 7.12 -31.73
C GLY A 522 1.51 6.58 -32.63
N ASP A 523 1.81 6.32 -33.90
CA ASP A 523 0.80 6.21 -34.97
C ASP A 523 0.33 4.79 -35.32
N GLY A 524 0.86 3.77 -34.65
CA GLY A 524 0.58 2.35 -34.94
C GLY A 524 1.17 1.83 -36.25
N GLN A 525 2.06 2.59 -36.90
CA GLN A 525 2.86 2.16 -38.07
C GLN A 525 4.38 2.17 -37.75
N GLY A 526 4.72 2.14 -36.45
CA GLY A 526 6.08 2.14 -35.95
C GLY A 526 6.69 3.53 -35.72
N HIS A 527 6.01 4.62 -36.09
CA HIS A 527 6.47 5.98 -35.78
C HIS A 527 6.06 6.37 -34.35
N SER A 528 7.04 6.63 -33.49
CA SER A 528 6.84 7.16 -32.13
C SER A 528 6.16 8.54 -32.13
N SER A 529 5.52 8.88 -31.02
CA SER A 529 4.94 10.21 -30.81
C SER A 529 6.03 11.25 -30.50
N SER A 530 5.66 12.54 -30.54
CA SER A 530 6.62 13.65 -30.31
C SER A 530 7.13 13.73 -28.87
N ASN A 531 6.31 13.32 -27.91
CA ASN A 531 6.54 13.51 -26.47
C ASN A 531 6.58 12.18 -25.68
N GLY A 532 6.36 11.05 -26.36
CA GLY A 532 6.43 9.70 -25.80
C GLY A 532 5.32 9.36 -24.80
N LEU A 533 5.34 8.09 -24.41
CA LEU A 533 4.68 7.55 -23.22
C LEU A 533 5.76 6.95 -22.31
N VAL A 534 5.70 7.24 -21.02
CA VAL A 534 6.63 6.69 -20.00
C VAL A 534 5.82 6.19 -18.81
N ASN A 535 5.97 4.94 -18.40
CA ASN A 535 5.29 4.41 -17.23
C ASN A 535 5.79 5.09 -15.94
N THR A 536 4.87 5.51 -15.05
CA THR A 536 5.23 6.25 -13.83
C THR A 536 5.88 5.37 -12.77
N ALA A 537 5.57 4.07 -12.76
CA ALA A 537 6.03 3.13 -11.73
C ALA A 537 7.50 2.71 -11.89
N ASP A 538 7.96 2.47 -13.11
CA ASP A 538 9.30 1.92 -13.42
C ASP A 538 10.14 2.82 -14.34
N GLY A 539 9.55 3.87 -14.92
CA GLY A 539 10.21 4.74 -15.90
C GLY A 539 10.42 4.12 -17.28
N GLU A 540 9.79 2.97 -17.60
CA GLU A 540 9.88 2.36 -18.93
C GLU A 540 9.29 3.30 -19.97
N LYS A 541 10.06 3.60 -21.04
CA LYS A 541 9.53 4.30 -22.21
C LYS A 541 8.83 3.32 -23.13
N ILE A 542 7.53 3.53 -23.35
CA ILE A 542 6.72 2.65 -24.18
C ILE A 542 7.13 2.81 -25.65
N GLY A 543 7.38 1.69 -26.33
CA GLY A 543 7.82 1.66 -27.72
C GLY A 543 6.66 1.53 -28.71
N SER A 544 6.82 2.16 -29.88
CA SER A 544 5.83 2.15 -30.99
C SER A 544 5.55 0.77 -31.59
N ASN A 545 6.43 -0.21 -31.36
CA ASN A 545 6.30 -1.59 -31.86
C ASN A 545 6.22 -2.65 -30.74
N THR A 546 6.50 -2.29 -29.48
CA THR A 546 6.50 -3.23 -28.34
C THR A 546 5.19 -3.15 -27.56
N GLY A 547 4.76 -1.93 -27.24
CA GLY A 547 3.55 -1.63 -26.47
C GLY A 547 3.57 -2.13 -25.02
N TYR A 548 2.83 -1.45 -24.15
CA TYR A 548 2.72 -1.74 -22.73
C TYR A 548 1.33 -2.30 -22.37
N PRO A 549 1.23 -3.41 -21.60
CA PRO A 549 -0.05 -3.95 -21.17
C PRO A 549 -0.65 -3.08 -20.06
N LEU A 550 -1.85 -2.54 -20.29
CA LEU A 550 -2.58 -1.71 -19.33
C LEU A 550 -3.33 -2.59 -18.32
N LYS A 551 -2.89 -2.55 -17.06
CA LYS A 551 -3.59 -3.10 -15.90
C LYS A 551 -4.42 -2.01 -15.24
N ASN A 552 -5.44 -2.37 -14.46
CA ASN A 552 -6.17 -1.41 -13.64
C ASN A 552 -5.20 -0.61 -12.75
N GLY A 553 -5.26 0.72 -12.80
CA GLY A 553 -4.34 1.61 -12.08
C GLY A 553 -3.03 1.94 -12.82
N THR A 554 -2.76 1.40 -14.01
CA THR A 554 -1.55 1.77 -14.79
C THR A 554 -1.57 3.26 -15.13
N GLN A 555 -0.51 3.97 -14.72
CA GLN A 555 -0.30 5.39 -14.97
C GLN A 555 0.88 5.63 -15.91
N LEU A 556 0.67 6.46 -16.94
CA LEU A 556 1.70 6.82 -17.93
C LEU A 556 1.85 8.34 -18.02
N ASN A 557 3.07 8.84 -17.90
CA ASN A 557 3.44 10.22 -18.18
C ASN A 557 3.60 10.45 -19.69
N ILE A 558 3.11 11.60 -20.14
CA ILE A 558 3.19 12.13 -21.51
C ILE A 558 3.88 13.48 -21.44
N GLY A 559 4.99 13.66 -22.17
CA GLY A 559 5.86 14.84 -22.02
C GLY A 559 7.10 14.58 -21.17
N HIS A 560 8.03 15.53 -21.21
CA HIS A 560 9.37 15.40 -20.61
C HIS A 560 9.76 16.62 -19.75
N LEU A 561 8.80 17.49 -19.43
CA LEU A 561 9.01 18.72 -18.64
C LEU A 561 8.20 18.64 -17.33
N PRO A 562 8.81 18.89 -16.16
CA PRO A 562 8.11 18.79 -14.87
C PRO A 562 6.83 19.64 -14.75
N ASN A 563 6.77 20.76 -15.49
CA ASN A 563 5.65 21.70 -15.47
C ASN A 563 4.82 21.69 -16.79
N ASP A 564 5.08 20.74 -17.69
CA ASP A 564 4.34 20.56 -18.95
C ASP A 564 4.37 19.07 -19.33
N HIS A 565 3.63 18.29 -18.54
CA HIS A 565 3.37 16.87 -18.72
C HIS A 565 1.88 16.58 -18.49
N ALA A 566 1.38 15.49 -19.06
CA ALA A 566 0.05 14.95 -18.78
C ALA A 566 0.15 13.53 -18.22
N ILE A 567 -0.82 13.14 -17.41
CA ILE A 567 -0.93 11.79 -16.84
C ILE A 567 -2.09 11.06 -17.52
N LEU A 568 -1.85 9.84 -18.00
CA LEU A 568 -2.85 8.89 -18.47
C LEU A 568 -3.00 7.77 -17.43
N THR A 569 -4.16 7.65 -16.81
CA THR A 569 -4.50 6.52 -15.91
C THR A 569 -5.49 5.59 -16.60
N PHE A 570 -5.23 4.28 -16.61
CA PHE A 570 -6.16 3.27 -17.13
C PHE A 570 -6.91 2.55 -16.00
N PHE A 571 -8.21 2.35 -16.21
CA PHE A 571 -9.12 1.70 -15.27
C PHE A 571 -9.86 0.56 -15.96
N ASN A 572 -10.01 -0.57 -15.26
CA ASN A 572 -10.73 -1.74 -15.75
C ASN A 572 -11.53 -2.40 -14.61
N PRO A 573 -12.83 -2.05 -14.46
CA PRO A 573 -13.69 -2.66 -13.44
C PRO A 573 -13.96 -4.16 -13.68
N ALA A 574 -13.78 -4.66 -14.92
CA ALA A 574 -13.98 -6.07 -15.23
C ALA A 574 -12.81 -6.98 -14.77
N SER A 575 -11.65 -6.40 -14.40
CA SER A 575 -10.55 -7.18 -13.79
C SER A 575 -10.92 -7.70 -12.39
N ALA A 576 -11.63 -6.89 -11.60
CA ALA A 576 -11.98 -7.21 -10.22
C ALA A 576 -12.82 -8.49 -10.10
N ARG A 577 -13.74 -8.73 -11.06
CA ARG A 577 -14.66 -9.88 -11.03
C ARG A 577 -14.08 -11.22 -11.47
N ARG A 578 -12.82 -11.29 -11.94
CA ARG A 578 -12.24 -12.55 -12.45
C ARG A 578 -11.82 -13.55 -11.38
N THR A 579 -11.81 -13.12 -10.13
CA THR A 579 -11.69 -13.98 -8.94
C THR A 579 -12.96 -14.78 -8.66
N TYR A 580 -14.12 -14.39 -9.22
CA TYR A 580 -15.43 -14.99 -8.93
C TYR A 580 -16.02 -15.78 -10.11
N ASP A 581 -15.80 -17.10 -10.13
CA ASP A 581 -16.50 -18.05 -11.00
C ASP A 581 -17.53 -18.87 -10.20
N PRO A 582 -18.82 -18.48 -10.21
CA PRO A 582 -19.87 -19.20 -9.47
C PRO A 582 -20.26 -20.55 -10.10
N THR A 583 -19.65 -20.96 -11.22
CA THR A 583 -19.97 -22.25 -11.86
C THR A 583 -19.12 -23.43 -11.39
N ARG A 584 -18.20 -23.22 -10.43
CA ARG A 584 -17.36 -24.27 -9.84
C ARG A 584 -17.99 -25.06 -8.68
N MET A 585 -19.27 -24.84 -8.36
CA MET A 585 -20.01 -25.66 -7.39
C MET A 585 -21.08 -26.53 -8.08
N ALA A 586 -20.69 -27.72 -8.53
CA ALA A 586 -21.56 -28.78 -9.05
C ALA A 586 -20.91 -30.18 -8.90
#